data_AF-A0A944KJU4-F1
#
_entry.id   AF-A0A944KJU4-F1
#
_cell.length_a   1.000
_cell.length_b   1.000
_cell.length_c   1.000
_cell.angle_alpha   90.00
_cell.angle_beta   90.00
_cell.angle_gamma   90.00
#
_symmetry.space_group_name_H-M   'P 1'
#
loop_
_entity.id
_entity.type
_entity.pdbx_description
1 polymer ?
#
loop_
_entity_poly.entity_id
_entity_poly.type
_entity_poly.pdbx_seq_one_letter_code
_entity_poly.pdbx_strand_id
1 'polypeptide(L)'
;MQHETQPLRFRTPPGWPTPSAEWIAMYQGAEPPTGWTPAPGLPAAPAEWVFWRAERRAFRAAMPPRARRLRVLGSIGAAVALVALAAVVLAALLGGAGAAAPAVIGLAPLVAGVALWVIAASRSADLAVATAERVRQEAAGRRATELTMVARSGRPDLDEAAALEAWHATAWGVPAGQAVTGHDGSGSGPGATPGSGPAPGAAAAPGTVAASAAASGRAVAGSTADGSAQRLTSSPLRRRARSVVGLTAGAAAFVLVLGAATALAPVVSRAQQVGTSSALGLGLQDLGAPGDQASSGVDGSDGSGSSDGSGSADGSADSSAPWVSDDGAFRATFVTADDDWNATCGTIDTTDDCWAWSITGDCSGTAKVTVDFSASAEGRATRTVTRGVMIGSGTPLVLTELGNEDYAGVSKITCDPAVATPVGITKTSIDPDGAANAGSWPDACYDAGCAGWRVTPEADCPAATVQFSVRDEAGHLPNPHALVVTTPLHAGKPVDVWAGGAQSADDATLDEVSCS
;
A
#
# COMPACT_ATOMS: atom_id res chain seq x y z
N MET A 1 0.74 2.85 -33.02
CA MET A 1 0.45 2.84 -31.58
C MET A 1 0.32 1.38 -31.15
N GLN A 2 1.21 0.88 -30.31
CA GLN A 2 1.06 -0.47 -29.77
C GLN A 2 -0.14 -0.43 -28.83
N HIS A 3 -1.13 -1.31 -29.03
CA HIS A 3 -2.23 -1.44 -28.07
C HIS A 3 -1.64 -1.92 -26.75
N GLU A 4 -1.45 -0.99 -25.83
CA GLU A 4 -0.98 -1.29 -24.49
C GLU A 4 -2.00 -2.22 -23.84
N THR A 5 -1.55 -3.44 -23.50
CA THR A 5 -2.42 -4.45 -22.92
C THR A 5 -2.87 -3.96 -21.55
N GLN A 6 -4.18 -3.71 -21.39
CA GLN A 6 -4.72 -3.21 -20.13
C GLN A 6 -4.57 -4.24 -18.99
N PRO A 7 -4.28 -3.82 -17.75
CA PRO A 7 -4.12 -4.72 -16.61
C PRO A 7 -5.40 -5.47 -16.25
N LEU A 8 -6.57 -4.86 -16.46
CA LEU A 8 -7.87 -5.51 -16.30
C LEU A 8 -8.51 -5.73 -17.66
N ARG A 9 -8.84 -6.98 -17.96
CA ARG A 9 -9.58 -7.39 -19.16
C ARG A 9 -11.07 -7.32 -18.89
N PHE A 10 -11.78 -6.60 -19.75
CA PHE A 10 -13.24 -6.57 -19.75
C PHE A 10 -13.83 -7.89 -20.27
N ARG A 11 -14.89 -8.37 -19.61
CA ARG A 11 -15.69 -9.54 -19.99
C ARG A 11 -17.08 -9.08 -20.39
N THR A 12 -17.32 -9.07 -21.69
CA THR A 12 -18.63 -8.75 -22.28
C THR A 12 -19.67 -9.81 -21.88
N PRO A 13 -20.81 -9.41 -21.27
CA PRO A 13 -21.94 -10.30 -21.05
C PRO A 13 -22.45 -10.95 -22.34
N PRO A 14 -23.03 -12.16 -22.28
CA PRO A 14 -23.63 -12.79 -23.45
C PRO A 14 -24.73 -11.91 -24.07
N GLY A 15 -24.70 -11.73 -25.38
CA GLY A 15 -25.68 -10.91 -26.12
C GLY A 15 -25.35 -9.42 -26.18
N TRP A 16 -24.27 -8.96 -25.53
CA TRP A 16 -23.79 -7.59 -25.67
C TRP A 16 -22.76 -7.47 -26.79
N PRO A 17 -22.69 -6.32 -27.47
CA PRO A 17 -21.57 -6.00 -28.35
C PRO A 17 -20.28 -5.83 -27.54
N THR A 18 -19.13 -6.02 -28.19
CA THR A 18 -17.84 -5.75 -27.54
C THR A 18 -17.60 -4.24 -27.52
N PRO A 19 -17.32 -3.63 -26.35
CA PRO A 19 -17.08 -2.19 -26.28
C PRO A 19 -15.76 -1.81 -26.96
N SER A 20 -15.62 -0.54 -27.31
CA SER A 20 -14.39 0.02 -27.87
C SER A 20 -13.24 -0.07 -26.87
N ALA A 21 -12.01 -0.16 -27.38
CA ALA A 21 -10.82 -0.23 -26.53
C ALA A 21 -10.66 1.03 -25.66
N GLU A 22 -11.08 2.19 -26.18
CA GLU A 22 -11.09 3.46 -25.46
C GLU A 22 -12.04 3.43 -24.26
N TRP A 23 -13.26 2.91 -24.44
CA TRP A 23 -14.20 2.73 -23.35
C TRP A 23 -13.65 1.78 -22.28
N ILE A 24 -13.04 0.66 -22.70
CA ILE A 24 -12.40 -0.28 -21.77
C ILE A 24 -11.29 0.41 -20.95
N ALA A 25 -10.46 1.23 -21.59
CA ALA A 25 -9.36 1.95 -20.92
C ALA A 25 -9.87 3.00 -19.91
N MET A 26 -10.95 3.70 -20.26
CA MET A 26 -11.62 4.68 -19.41
C MET A 26 -12.34 4.02 -18.22
N TYR A 27 -12.93 2.85 -18.39
CA TYR A 27 -13.78 2.21 -17.38
C TYR A 27 -13.12 1.10 -16.57
N GLN A 28 -11.78 0.97 -16.61
CA GLN A 28 -11.10 -0.15 -15.96
C GLN A 28 -11.50 -0.37 -14.50
N GLY A 29 -11.92 -1.61 -14.22
CA GLY A 29 -12.31 -2.08 -12.90
C GLY A 29 -13.60 -1.48 -12.34
N ALA A 30 -14.31 -0.62 -13.07
CA ALA A 30 -15.58 -0.05 -12.64
C ALA A 30 -16.68 -1.12 -12.65
N GLU A 31 -17.31 -1.36 -11.50
CA GLU A 31 -18.43 -2.29 -11.38
C GLU A 31 -19.75 -1.54 -11.56
N PRO A 32 -20.50 -1.81 -12.64
CA PRO A 32 -21.80 -1.18 -12.83
C PRO A 32 -22.83 -1.73 -11.82
N PRO A 33 -23.87 -0.96 -11.49
CA PRO A 33 -24.90 -1.41 -10.56
C PRO A 33 -25.69 -2.61 -11.12
N THR A 34 -26.29 -3.41 -10.24
CA THR A 34 -27.13 -4.55 -10.65
C THR A 34 -28.26 -4.08 -11.58
N GLY A 35 -28.45 -4.78 -12.70
CA GLY A 35 -29.47 -4.44 -13.70
C GLY A 35 -29.04 -3.36 -14.70
N TRP A 36 -27.80 -2.87 -14.62
CA TRP A 36 -27.27 -1.90 -15.58
C TRP A 36 -27.29 -2.44 -17.03
N THR A 37 -27.59 -1.53 -17.96
CA THR A 37 -27.53 -1.73 -19.41
C THR A 37 -26.63 -0.65 -20.01
N PRO A 38 -25.73 -1.00 -20.95
CA PRO A 38 -24.76 -0.05 -21.49
C PRO A 38 -25.35 0.91 -22.53
N ALA A 39 -26.43 0.50 -23.19
CA ALA A 39 -27.17 1.29 -24.15
C ALA A 39 -28.62 0.81 -24.23
N PRO A 40 -29.56 1.67 -24.67
CA PRO A 40 -30.96 1.29 -24.89
C PRO A 40 -31.08 0.05 -25.80
N GLY A 41 -31.99 -0.87 -25.44
CA GLY A 41 -32.28 -2.07 -26.22
C GLY A 41 -31.34 -3.26 -25.97
N LEU A 42 -30.28 -3.11 -25.18
CA LEU A 42 -29.46 -4.24 -24.73
C LEU A 42 -30.04 -4.88 -23.46
N PRO A 43 -29.96 -6.22 -23.32
CA PRO A 43 -30.45 -6.89 -22.12
C PRO A 43 -29.65 -6.46 -20.89
N ALA A 44 -30.27 -6.46 -19.70
CA ALA A 44 -29.53 -6.26 -18.46
C ALA A 44 -28.45 -7.33 -18.29
N ALA A 45 -27.33 -6.97 -17.67
CA ALA A 45 -26.28 -7.94 -17.37
C ALA A 45 -26.83 -9.04 -16.43
N PRO A 46 -26.40 -10.31 -16.60
CA PRO A 46 -26.76 -11.36 -15.66
C PRO A 46 -26.42 -10.97 -14.21
N ALA A 47 -27.24 -11.42 -13.26
CA ALA A 47 -26.90 -11.29 -11.85
C ALA A 47 -25.52 -11.92 -11.59
N GLU A 48 -24.71 -11.27 -10.74
CA GLU A 48 -23.35 -11.71 -10.38
C GLU A 48 -22.35 -11.76 -11.55
N TRP A 49 -22.63 -11.09 -12.67
CA TRP A 49 -21.67 -11.02 -13.77
C TRP A 49 -20.38 -10.30 -13.34
N VAL A 50 -19.24 -10.98 -13.53
CA VAL A 50 -17.92 -10.41 -13.26
C VAL A 50 -17.39 -9.72 -14.53
N PHE A 51 -17.55 -8.40 -14.59
CA PHE A 51 -17.16 -7.57 -15.73
C PHE A 51 -15.65 -7.49 -15.96
N TRP A 52 -14.85 -7.61 -14.90
CA TRP A 52 -13.41 -7.40 -14.97
C TRP A 52 -12.65 -8.63 -14.48
N ARG A 53 -11.62 -9.01 -15.22
CA ARG A 53 -10.67 -10.06 -14.82
C ARG A 53 -9.26 -9.54 -14.98
N ALA A 54 -8.40 -9.80 -14.00
CA ALA A 54 -6.97 -9.49 -14.13
C ALA A 54 -6.38 -10.23 -15.34
N GLU A 55 -5.81 -9.49 -16.28
CA GLU A 55 -5.05 -10.05 -17.39
C GLU A 55 -3.66 -10.43 -16.89
N ARG A 56 -3.36 -11.73 -16.81
CA ARG A 56 -2.26 -12.22 -15.97
C ARG A 56 -0.91 -11.59 -16.29
N ARG A 57 -0.64 -11.25 -17.56
CA ARG A 57 0.64 -10.62 -17.96
C ARG A 57 0.66 -9.13 -17.64
N ALA A 58 -0.34 -8.37 -18.10
CA ALA A 58 -0.41 -6.93 -17.88
C ALA A 58 -0.59 -6.57 -16.40
N PHE A 59 -1.44 -7.29 -15.68
CA PHE A 59 -1.63 -7.11 -14.25
C PHE A 59 -0.35 -7.39 -13.46
N ARG A 60 0.45 -8.39 -13.86
CA ARG A 60 1.75 -8.66 -13.25
C ARG A 60 2.79 -7.58 -13.51
N ALA A 61 2.70 -6.89 -14.64
CA ALA A 61 3.54 -5.75 -14.96
C ALA A 61 3.11 -4.49 -14.20
N ALA A 62 1.81 -4.35 -13.91
CA ALA A 62 1.28 -3.28 -13.08
C ALA A 62 1.55 -3.49 -11.57
N MET A 63 1.78 -4.71 -11.10
CA MET A 63 2.12 -4.97 -9.70
C MET A 63 3.51 -4.39 -9.34
N PRO A 64 3.70 -3.89 -8.11
CA PRO A 64 4.97 -3.29 -7.69
C PRO A 64 6.11 -4.33 -7.68
N PRO A 65 7.39 -3.92 -7.81
CA PRO A 65 8.54 -4.81 -7.87
C PRO A 65 8.62 -5.82 -6.69
N ARG A 66 8.19 -5.40 -5.49
CA ARG A 66 8.09 -6.26 -4.29
C ARG A 66 7.23 -7.51 -4.50
N ALA A 67 6.24 -7.48 -5.40
CA ALA A 67 5.44 -8.66 -5.74
C ALA A 67 6.27 -9.76 -6.42
N ARG A 68 7.40 -9.42 -7.05
CA ARG A 68 8.35 -10.39 -7.58
C ARG A 68 9.13 -11.06 -6.45
N ARG A 69 9.59 -10.30 -5.45
CA ARG A 69 10.29 -10.83 -4.26
C ARG A 69 9.39 -11.79 -3.48
N LEU A 70 8.13 -11.43 -3.23
CA LEU A 70 7.16 -12.32 -2.56
C LEU A 70 6.91 -13.63 -3.34
N ARG A 71 6.89 -13.58 -4.67
CA ARG A 71 6.76 -14.80 -5.49
C ARG A 71 7.96 -15.72 -5.36
N VAL A 72 9.17 -15.15 -5.34
CA VAL A 72 10.40 -15.92 -5.12
C VAL A 72 10.38 -16.52 -3.71
N LEU A 73 10.07 -15.71 -2.70
CA LEU A 73 9.97 -16.16 -1.31
C LEU A 73 8.94 -17.28 -1.12
N GLY A 74 7.76 -17.14 -1.73
CA GLY A 74 6.74 -18.19 -1.72
C GLY A 74 7.19 -19.47 -2.44
N SER A 75 7.96 -19.34 -3.53
CA SER A 75 8.52 -20.50 -4.25
C SER A 75 9.58 -21.21 -3.41
N ILE A 76 10.42 -20.47 -2.69
CA ILE A 76 11.40 -21.00 -1.74
C ILE A 76 10.68 -21.72 -0.60
N GLY A 77 9.67 -21.09 0.03
CA GLY A 77 8.88 -21.72 1.10
C GLY A 77 8.21 -23.02 0.65
N ALA A 78 7.61 -23.03 -0.54
CA ALA A 78 7.03 -24.23 -1.13
C ALA A 78 8.07 -25.33 -1.40
N ALA A 79 9.26 -24.98 -1.92
CA ALA A 79 10.33 -25.92 -2.15
C ALA A 79 10.86 -26.54 -0.84
N VAL A 80 11.08 -25.73 0.20
CA VAL A 80 11.49 -26.19 1.53
C VAL A 80 10.44 -27.14 2.12
N ALA A 81 9.16 -26.78 2.03
CA ALA A 81 8.07 -27.63 2.49
C ALA A 81 8.04 -28.98 1.76
N LEU A 82 8.20 -28.99 0.42
CA LEU A 82 8.22 -30.21 -0.37
C LEU A 82 9.42 -31.11 -0.03
N VAL A 83 10.61 -30.54 0.12
CA VAL A 83 11.82 -31.29 0.49
C VAL A 83 11.69 -31.87 1.91
N ALA A 84 11.21 -31.08 2.87
CA ALA A 84 10.98 -31.54 4.23
C ALA A 84 9.91 -32.65 4.28
N LEU A 85 8.82 -32.51 3.53
CA LEU A 85 7.78 -33.54 3.41
C LEU A 85 8.36 -34.84 2.83
N ALA A 86 9.14 -34.75 1.75
CA ALA A 86 9.79 -35.90 1.14
C ALA A 86 10.75 -36.60 2.12
N ALA A 87 11.52 -35.84 2.90
CA ALA A 87 12.40 -36.37 3.94
C ALA A 87 11.62 -37.09 5.06
N VAL A 88 10.50 -36.53 5.51
CA VAL A 88 9.63 -37.16 6.51
C VAL A 88 9.03 -38.47 5.97
N VAL A 89 8.55 -38.48 4.72
CA VAL A 89 8.02 -39.69 4.07
C VAL A 89 9.10 -40.76 3.90
N LEU A 90 10.29 -40.39 3.43
CA LEU A 90 11.42 -41.32 3.29
C LEU A 90 11.86 -41.91 4.64
N ALA A 91 11.94 -41.09 5.69
CA ALA A 91 12.25 -41.55 7.03
C ALA A 91 11.20 -42.53 7.56
N ALA A 92 9.91 -42.28 7.29
CA ALA A 92 8.81 -43.17 7.66
C ALA A 92 8.83 -44.51 6.89
N LEU A 93 9.25 -44.48 5.61
CA LEU A 93 9.34 -45.69 4.78
C LEU A 93 10.57 -46.56 5.11
N LEU A 94 11.71 -45.94 5.42
CA LEU A 94 12.98 -46.63 5.70
C LEU A 94 13.13 -47.02 7.17
N GLY A 95 12.53 -46.24 8.07
CA GLY A 95 12.63 -46.43 9.51
C GLY A 95 11.61 -47.43 10.03
N GLY A 96 12.02 -48.69 10.24
CA GLY A 96 11.24 -49.64 11.05
C GLY A 96 10.91 -49.08 12.45
N ALA A 97 10.14 -49.81 13.26
CA ALA A 97 9.47 -49.36 14.50
C ALA A 97 10.30 -48.57 15.56
N GLY A 98 11.62 -48.39 15.40
CA GLY A 98 12.49 -47.54 16.22
C GLY A 98 12.81 -46.13 15.68
N ALA A 99 12.29 -45.72 14.52
CA ALA A 99 12.69 -44.46 13.85
C ALA A 99 11.84 -43.22 14.21
N ALA A 100 11.28 -43.15 15.43
CA ALA A 100 10.45 -42.01 15.84
C ALA A 100 11.25 -40.70 16.00
N ALA A 101 12.54 -40.76 16.34
CA ALA A 101 13.37 -39.59 16.57
C ALA A 101 13.66 -38.70 15.33
N PRO A 102 14.06 -39.24 14.16
CA PRO A 102 14.35 -38.40 12.98
C PRO A 102 13.11 -37.74 12.37
N ALA A 103 11.91 -38.28 12.57
CA ALA A 103 10.67 -37.70 12.04
C ALA A 103 10.35 -36.33 12.66
N VAL A 104 10.75 -36.08 13.91
CA VAL A 104 10.52 -34.80 14.60
C VAL A 104 11.39 -33.69 14.01
N ILE A 105 12.62 -34.01 13.59
CA ILE A 105 13.57 -33.03 13.01
C ILE A 105 13.07 -32.53 11.64
N GLY A 106 12.43 -33.39 10.85
CA GLY A 106 11.86 -33.01 9.54
C GLY A 106 10.59 -32.15 9.63
N LEU A 107 9.92 -32.10 10.79
CA LEU A 107 8.65 -31.41 10.95
C LEU A 107 8.83 -29.88 11.08
N ALA A 108 9.90 -29.44 11.76
CA ALA A 108 10.22 -28.01 11.89
C ALA A 108 10.42 -27.30 10.54
N PRO A 109 11.27 -27.77 9.60
CA PRO A 109 11.43 -27.12 8.29
C PRO A 109 10.17 -27.23 7.43
N LEU A 110 9.35 -28.29 7.58
CA LEU A 110 8.07 -28.41 6.90
C LEU A 110 7.11 -27.29 7.34
N VAL A 111 6.96 -27.09 8.66
CA VAL A 111 6.10 -26.02 9.21
C VAL A 111 6.61 -24.65 8.80
N ALA A 112 7.93 -24.41 8.87
CA ALA A 112 8.54 -23.15 8.45
C ALA A 112 8.30 -22.87 6.95
N GLY A 113 8.49 -23.87 6.08
CA GLY A 113 8.25 -23.74 4.64
C GLY A 113 6.79 -23.44 4.30
N VAL A 114 5.85 -24.15 4.96
CA VAL A 114 4.41 -23.91 4.78
C VAL A 114 4.02 -22.52 5.29
N ALA A 115 4.50 -22.10 6.47
CA ALA A 115 4.22 -20.78 7.02
C ALA A 115 4.73 -19.67 6.09
N LEU A 116 5.96 -19.79 5.59
CA LEU A 116 6.54 -18.84 4.64
C LEU A 116 5.73 -18.76 3.34
N TRP A 117 5.30 -19.91 2.80
CA TRP A 117 4.45 -19.96 1.61
C TRP A 117 3.09 -19.28 1.83
N VAL A 118 2.44 -19.52 2.96
CA VAL A 118 1.15 -18.89 3.32
C VAL A 118 1.29 -17.38 3.49
N ILE A 119 2.33 -16.90 4.18
CA ILE A 119 2.59 -15.47 4.36
C ILE A 119 2.86 -14.79 3.01
N ALA A 120 3.68 -15.42 2.16
CA ALA A 120 3.95 -14.88 0.83
C ALA A 120 2.67 -14.83 -0.02
N ALA A 121 1.82 -15.86 0.05
CA ALA A 121 0.55 -15.91 -0.66
C ALA A 121 -0.43 -14.83 -0.16
N SER A 122 -0.59 -14.65 1.16
CA SER A 122 -1.47 -13.63 1.73
C SER A 122 -1.03 -12.22 1.36
N ARG A 123 0.26 -11.91 1.56
CA ARG A 123 0.82 -10.60 1.17
C ARG A 123 0.68 -10.36 -0.33
N SER A 124 0.90 -11.39 -1.17
CA SER A 124 0.69 -11.25 -2.62
C SER A 124 -0.76 -10.96 -3.00
N ALA A 125 -1.73 -11.50 -2.24
CA ALA A 125 -3.15 -11.24 -2.46
C ALA A 125 -3.51 -9.80 -2.06
N ASP A 126 -2.98 -9.29 -0.95
CA ASP A 126 -3.18 -7.90 -0.53
C ASP A 126 -2.62 -6.92 -1.58
N LEU A 127 -1.41 -7.20 -2.10
CA LEU A 127 -0.83 -6.42 -3.20
C LEU A 127 -1.69 -6.44 -4.46
N ALA A 128 -2.27 -7.60 -4.80
CA ALA A 128 -3.14 -7.71 -5.95
C ALA A 128 -4.42 -6.87 -5.76
N VAL A 129 -4.99 -6.85 -4.55
CA VAL A 129 -6.16 -6.00 -4.25
C VAL A 129 -5.80 -4.52 -4.34
N ALA A 130 -4.69 -4.09 -3.73
CA ALA A 130 -4.21 -2.71 -3.79
C ALA A 130 -3.93 -2.27 -5.24
N THR A 131 -3.29 -3.13 -6.03
CA THR A 131 -3.02 -2.85 -7.45
C THR A 131 -4.32 -2.70 -8.25
N ALA A 132 -5.32 -3.55 -8.01
CA ALA A 132 -6.61 -3.44 -8.67
C ALA A 132 -7.34 -2.15 -8.30
N GLU A 133 -7.26 -1.73 -7.03
CA GLU A 133 -7.87 -0.50 -6.55
C GLU A 133 -7.19 0.74 -7.15
N ARG A 134 -5.86 0.76 -7.18
CA ARG A 134 -5.10 1.83 -7.85
C ARG A 134 -5.50 1.97 -9.32
N VAL A 135 -5.61 0.86 -10.06
CA VAL A 135 -6.07 0.88 -11.47
C VAL A 135 -7.49 1.46 -11.60
N ARG A 136 -8.40 1.16 -10.66
CA ARG A 136 -9.76 1.72 -10.64
C ARG A 136 -9.75 3.21 -10.37
N GLN A 137 -8.95 3.67 -9.42
CA GLN A 137 -8.82 5.07 -9.04
C GLN A 137 -8.22 5.89 -10.19
N GLU A 138 -7.15 5.41 -10.82
CA GLU A 138 -6.58 6.04 -12.02
C GLU A 138 -7.61 6.15 -13.15
N ALA A 139 -8.37 5.08 -13.41
CA ALA A 139 -9.44 5.10 -14.41
C ALA A 139 -10.57 6.06 -14.03
N ALA A 140 -10.93 6.15 -12.76
CA ALA A 140 -11.92 7.12 -12.26
C ALA A 140 -11.44 8.56 -12.43
N GLY A 141 -10.17 8.84 -12.14
CA GLY A 141 -9.53 10.13 -12.37
C GLY A 141 -9.60 10.54 -13.84
N ARG A 142 -9.19 9.65 -14.76
CA ARG A 142 -9.31 9.90 -16.22
C ARG A 142 -10.75 10.16 -16.65
N ARG A 143 -11.73 9.40 -16.14
CA ARG A 143 -13.15 9.65 -16.45
C ARG A 143 -13.60 11.03 -15.98
N ALA A 144 -13.14 11.49 -14.81
CA ALA A 144 -13.51 12.79 -14.28
C ALA A 144 -12.92 13.95 -15.10
N THR A 145 -11.72 13.79 -15.65
CA THR A 145 -10.99 14.88 -16.33
C THR A 145 -11.12 14.87 -17.86
N GLU A 146 -11.10 13.68 -18.48
CA GLU A 146 -10.96 13.53 -19.92
C GLU A 146 -12.26 13.15 -20.63
N LEU A 147 -13.19 12.46 -19.96
CA LEU A 147 -14.35 11.85 -20.62
C LEU A 147 -15.24 12.87 -21.34
N THR A 148 -15.57 13.98 -20.67
CA THR A 148 -16.35 15.06 -21.25
C THR A 148 -15.65 15.68 -22.47
N MET A 149 -14.33 15.87 -22.38
CA MET A 149 -13.53 16.45 -23.45
C MET A 149 -13.52 15.53 -24.68
N VAL A 150 -13.27 14.23 -24.46
CA VAL A 150 -13.28 13.20 -25.50
C VAL A 150 -14.65 13.13 -26.17
N ALA A 151 -15.73 13.05 -25.39
CA ALA A 151 -17.09 13.00 -25.91
C ALA A 151 -17.43 14.22 -26.77
N ARG A 152 -17.13 15.44 -26.29
CA ARG A 152 -17.34 16.68 -27.07
C ARG A 152 -16.48 16.76 -28.33
N SER A 153 -15.24 16.28 -28.28
CA SER A 153 -14.35 16.30 -29.45
C SER A 153 -14.89 15.44 -30.59
N GLY A 154 -15.55 14.32 -30.27
CA GLY A 154 -16.18 13.45 -31.25
C GLY A 154 -17.51 13.97 -31.79
N ARG A 155 -18.24 14.79 -31.00
CA ARG A 155 -19.56 15.35 -31.33
C ARG A 155 -19.66 16.83 -30.92
N PRO A 156 -18.95 17.74 -31.61
CA PRO A 156 -18.98 19.17 -31.29
C PRO A 156 -20.33 19.82 -31.62
N ASP A 157 -21.20 19.12 -32.36
CA ASP A 157 -22.57 19.51 -32.70
C ASP A 157 -23.58 19.35 -31.56
N LEU A 158 -23.24 18.55 -30.53
CA LEU A 158 -24.12 18.21 -29.43
C LEU A 158 -23.75 18.98 -28.14
N ASP A 159 -24.72 19.16 -27.26
CA ASP A 159 -24.42 19.58 -25.89
C ASP A 159 -23.65 18.50 -25.13
N GLU A 160 -23.20 18.82 -23.92
CA GLU A 160 -22.35 17.92 -23.13
C GLU A 160 -22.98 16.57 -22.83
N ALA A 161 -24.25 16.57 -22.42
CA ALA A 161 -24.96 15.38 -21.99
C ALA A 161 -25.26 14.49 -23.20
N ALA A 162 -25.73 15.09 -24.30
CA ALA A 162 -25.99 14.39 -25.56
C ALA A 162 -24.69 13.86 -26.19
N ALA A 163 -23.58 14.60 -26.11
CA ALA A 163 -22.28 14.13 -26.58
C ALA A 163 -21.79 12.91 -25.77
N LEU A 164 -21.96 12.93 -24.44
CA LEU A 164 -21.58 11.83 -23.57
C LEU A 164 -22.42 10.57 -23.84
N GLU A 165 -23.73 10.72 -23.97
CA GLU A 165 -24.64 9.63 -24.32
C GLU A 165 -24.31 9.04 -25.70
N ALA A 166 -24.07 9.90 -26.70
CA ALA A 166 -23.67 9.49 -28.05
C ALA A 166 -22.31 8.77 -28.06
N TRP A 167 -21.36 9.22 -27.25
CA TRP A 167 -20.06 8.56 -27.08
C TRP A 167 -20.23 7.16 -26.47
N HIS A 168 -21.06 7.03 -25.43
CA HIS A 168 -21.39 5.73 -24.84
C HIS A 168 -22.05 4.78 -25.84
N ALA A 169 -23.08 5.23 -26.56
CA ALA A 169 -23.74 4.42 -27.57
C ALA A 169 -22.74 3.95 -28.65
N THR A 170 -21.91 4.86 -29.15
CA THR A 170 -20.89 4.58 -30.16
C THR A 170 -19.83 3.60 -29.64
N ALA A 171 -19.40 3.75 -28.39
CA ALA A 171 -18.45 2.84 -27.75
C ALA A 171 -18.96 1.40 -27.71
N TRP A 172 -20.28 1.20 -27.65
CA TRP A 172 -20.92 -0.11 -27.69
C TRP A 172 -21.43 -0.50 -29.09
N GLY A 173 -21.06 0.24 -30.14
CA GLY A 173 -21.49 -0.05 -31.51
C GLY A 173 -22.99 0.16 -31.76
N VAL A 174 -23.68 0.90 -30.89
CA VAL A 174 -25.08 1.29 -31.07
C VAL A 174 -25.13 2.58 -31.88
N PRO A 175 -25.92 2.65 -32.98
CA PRO A 175 -26.02 3.87 -33.79
C PRO A 175 -26.52 5.06 -32.95
N ALA A 176 -25.72 6.12 -32.87
CA ALA A 176 -26.03 7.30 -32.05
C ALA A 176 -27.39 7.96 -32.40
N GLY A 177 -27.89 7.79 -33.63
CA GLY A 177 -29.17 8.37 -34.08
C GLY A 177 -30.42 7.73 -33.45
N GLN A 178 -30.32 6.55 -32.84
CA GLN A 178 -31.46 5.90 -32.16
C GLN A 178 -31.66 6.36 -30.71
N ALA A 179 -30.62 6.91 -30.07
CA ALA A 179 -30.69 7.34 -28.67
C ALA A 179 -31.47 8.65 -28.50
N VAL A 180 -31.35 9.58 -29.45
CA VAL A 180 -31.85 10.96 -29.29
C VAL A 180 -33.36 11.10 -29.59
N THR A 181 -33.95 10.23 -30.40
CA THR A 181 -35.35 10.40 -30.87
C THR A 181 -36.43 10.03 -29.84
N GLY A 182 -36.06 9.62 -28.62
CA GLY A 182 -37.00 9.12 -27.61
C GLY A 182 -37.65 10.18 -26.71
N HIS A 183 -37.19 11.44 -26.70
CA HIS A 183 -37.63 12.43 -25.72
C HIS A 183 -38.57 13.53 -26.24
N ASP A 184 -38.74 13.68 -27.56
CA ASP A 184 -39.62 14.72 -28.13
C ASP A 184 -41.11 14.31 -28.20
N GLY A 185 -41.57 13.56 -27.19
CA GLY A 185 -42.98 13.23 -26.96
C GLY A 185 -43.84 14.39 -26.47
N SER A 186 -43.43 15.65 -26.63
CA SER A 186 -44.34 16.81 -26.49
C SER A 186 -45.15 16.96 -27.77
N GLY A 187 -46.14 16.09 -27.92
CA GLY A 187 -47.24 16.27 -28.83
C GLY A 187 -48.00 17.54 -28.48
N SER A 188 -47.64 18.65 -29.12
CA SER A 188 -48.51 19.81 -29.28
C SER A 188 -49.60 19.45 -30.28
N GLY A 189 -50.58 18.65 -29.84
CA GLY A 189 -51.86 18.47 -30.53
C GLY A 189 -52.83 19.56 -30.10
N PRO A 190 -53.45 20.33 -31.02
CA PRO A 190 -54.45 21.32 -30.66
C PRO A 190 -55.82 20.64 -30.45
N GLY A 191 -56.40 20.79 -29.27
CA GLY A 191 -57.85 20.72 -29.05
C GLY A 191 -58.41 19.42 -28.47
N ALA A 192 -58.70 19.42 -27.17
CA ALA A 192 -59.87 18.76 -26.59
C ALA A 192 -60.19 19.34 -25.20
N THR A 193 -61.46 19.69 -25.00
CA THR A 193 -62.11 20.27 -23.81
C THR A 193 -62.10 19.39 -22.56
N PRO A 194 -62.28 19.95 -21.34
CA PRO A 194 -62.10 19.24 -20.08
C PRO A 194 -63.36 18.45 -19.67
N GLY A 195 -63.18 17.17 -19.34
CA GLY A 195 -64.16 16.32 -18.68
C GLY A 195 -63.61 15.79 -17.36
N SER A 196 -64.22 16.22 -16.27
CA SER A 196 -63.87 15.88 -14.88
C SER A 196 -64.26 14.44 -14.52
N GLY A 197 -63.34 13.67 -13.93
CA GLY A 197 -63.63 12.37 -13.29
C GLY A 197 -62.42 11.85 -12.47
N PRO A 198 -62.60 11.34 -11.23
CA PRO A 198 -61.49 11.06 -10.32
C PRO A 198 -61.04 9.59 -10.27
N ALA A 199 -59.70 9.39 -10.21
CA ALA A 199 -58.90 8.30 -9.59
C ALA A 199 -59.13 6.83 -10.05
N PRO A 200 -58.18 5.86 -9.86
CA PRO A 200 -56.99 5.86 -8.98
C PRO A 200 -55.67 5.26 -9.54
N GLY A 201 -54.57 5.57 -8.86
CA GLY A 201 -53.43 4.67 -8.56
C GLY A 201 -52.65 4.01 -9.69
N ALA A 202 -51.51 4.61 -10.06
CA ALA A 202 -50.43 3.89 -10.76
C ALA A 202 -49.07 4.23 -10.15
N ALA A 203 -48.28 3.17 -9.95
CA ALA A 203 -47.05 3.12 -9.18
C ALA A 203 -45.90 3.92 -9.80
N ALA A 204 -45.10 4.53 -8.92
CA ALA A 204 -43.89 5.28 -9.24
C ALA A 204 -42.75 4.35 -9.71
N ALA A 205 -42.14 4.71 -10.83
CA ALA A 205 -40.82 4.21 -11.25
C ALA A 205 -39.72 5.16 -10.71
N PRO A 206 -38.51 4.66 -10.37
CA PRO A 206 -37.47 5.49 -9.78
C PRO A 206 -36.51 6.11 -10.83
N GLY A 207 -36.25 7.40 -10.68
CA GLY A 207 -34.89 7.92 -10.53
C GLY A 207 -34.08 8.25 -11.80
N THR A 208 -34.46 9.29 -12.54
CA THR A 208 -33.51 10.12 -13.29
C THR A 208 -32.66 10.93 -12.30
N VAL A 209 -31.34 10.69 -12.31
CA VAL A 209 -30.37 11.52 -11.58
C VAL A 209 -30.16 12.80 -12.38
N ALA A 210 -30.86 13.86 -11.99
CA ALA A 210 -30.65 15.19 -12.52
C ALA A 210 -29.39 15.80 -11.88
N ALA A 211 -28.40 16.12 -12.71
CA ALA A 211 -27.29 17.00 -12.35
C ALA A 211 -27.81 18.45 -12.29
N SER A 212 -27.81 19.07 -11.11
CA SER A 212 -28.06 20.50 -10.95
C SER A 212 -26.74 21.26 -10.99
N ALA A 213 -26.47 21.90 -12.12
CA ALA A 213 -25.52 23.01 -12.22
C ALA A 213 -26.34 24.28 -12.52
N ALA A 214 -26.39 25.21 -11.58
CA ALA A 214 -26.71 26.61 -11.86
C ALA A 214 -26.14 27.51 -10.76
N ALA A 215 -25.19 28.35 -11.19
CA ALA A 215 -24.66 29.46 -10.42
C ALA A 215 -25.71 30.57 -10.30
N SER A 216 -25.82 31.17 -9.12
CA SER A 216 -26.16 32.59 -8.91
C SER A 216 -25.88 32.96 -7.45
N GLY A 217 -24.98 33.91 -7.23
CA GLY A 217 -24.54 34.33 -5.91
C GLY A 217 -25.53 35.26 -5.20
N ARG A 218 -25.64 35.10 -3.86
CA ARG A 218 -25.67 36.19 -2.87
C ARG A 218 -25.61 35.61 -1.46
N ALA A 219 -24.72 36.15 -0.64
CA ALA A 219 -24.53 35.78 0.76
C ALA A 219 -25.73 36.16 1.64
N VAL A 220 -26.21 35.23 2.48
CA VAL A 220 -26.71 35.45 3.86
C VAL A 220 -26.55 34.14 4.64
N ALA A 221 -26.12 34.27 5.89
CA ALA A 221 -25.81 33.21 6.84
C ALA A 221 -27.00 32.37 7.32
N GLY A 222 -26.69 31.15 7.75
CA GLY A 222 -27.46 30.37 8.73
C GLY A 222 -28.39 29.31 8.15
N SER A 223 -27.97 28.05 8.19
CA SER A 223 -28.91 26.92 8.26
C SER A 223 -28.23 25.66 8.79
N THR A 224 -28.72 25.23 9.95
CA THR A 224 -28.60 23.89 10.52
C THR A 224 -28.92 22.82 9.48
N ALA A 225 -28.00 21.86 9.28
CA ALA A 225 -28.24 20.67 8.47
C ALA A 225 -28.07 19.43 9.34
N ASP A 226 -29.22 18.94 9.79
CA ASP A 226 -29.45 17.57 10.25
C ASP A 226 -29.45 16.67 9.00
N GLY A 227 -28.65 15.61 8.95
CA GLY A 227 -28.35 14.91 7.70
C GLY A 227 -27.64 13.57 7.84
N SER A 228 -28.38 12.60 8.39
CA SER A 228 -28.36 11.15 8.05
C SER A 228 -27.08 10.56 7.44
N ALA A 229 -26.16 10.11 8.29
CA ALA A 229 -25.04 9.26 7.89
C ALA A 229 -25.53 7.92 7.30
N GLN A 230 -25.31 7.71 6.00
CA GLN A 230 -25.38 6.39 5.38
C GLN A 230 -24.20 5.55 5.90
N ARG A 231 -24.50 4.58 6.77
CA ARG A 231 -23.54 3.55 7.18
C ARG A 231 -23.15 2.73 5.95
N LEU A 232 -21.90 2.87 5.51
CA LEU A 232 -21.25 1.91 4.63
C LEU A 232 -21.23 0.56 5.33
N THR A 233 -22.14 -0.33 4.91
CA THR A 233 -22.16 -1.72 5.36
C THR A 233 -20.96 -2.43 4.73
N SER A 234 -19.96 -2.73 5.57
CA SER A 234 -18.82 -3.56 5.19
C SER A 234 -19.28 -4.87 4.54
N SER A 235 -18.81 -5.13 3.31
CA SER A 235 -19.19 -6.32 2.54
C SER A 235 -18.88 -7.62 3.30
N PRO A 236 -19.85 -8.54 3.47
CA PRO A 236 -19.70 -9.79 4.24
C PRO A 236 -18.69 -10.79 3.64
N LEU A 237 -18.19 -10.54 2.43
CA LEU A 237 -17.22 -11.41 1.75
C LEU A 237 -15.80 -11.30 2.34
N ARG A 238 -15.39 -10.13 2.86
CA ARG A 238 -14.05 -9.96 3.48
C ARG A 238 -13.91 -10.73 4.80
N ARG A 239 -14.99 -10.86 5.60
CA ARG A 239 -14.96 -11.66 6.83
C ARG A 239 -14.92 -13.15 6.54
N ARG A 240 -15.72 -13.64 5.59
CA ARG A 240 -15.77 -15.08 5.27
C ARG A 240 -14.46 -15.63 4.69
N ALA A 241 -13.76 -14.86 3.86
CA ALA A 241 -12.47 -15.31 3.29
C ALA A 241 -11.37 -15.43 4.36
N ARG A 242 -11.28 -14.49 5.31
CA ARG A 242 -10.31 -14.54 6.41
C ARG A 242 -10.63 -15.65 7.43
N SER A 243 -11.92 -15.88 7.72
CA SER A 243 -12.35 -16.95 8.62
C SER A 243 -12.14 -18.35 8.04
N VAL A 244 -12.38 -18.56 6.75
CA VAL A 244 -12.22 -19.89 6.12
C VAL A 244 -10.73 -20.27 6.03
N VAL A 245 -9.85 -19.33 5.66
CA VAL A 245 -8.41 -19.60 5.58
C VAL A 245 -7.82 -19.84 6.98
N GLY A 246 -8.23 -19.06 7.99
CA GLY A 246 -7.83 -19.27 9.38
C GLY A 246 -8.33 -20.60 9.97
N LEU A 247 -9.57 -21.00 9.67
CA LEU A 247 -10.14 -22.27 10.11
C LEU A 247 -9.49 -23.47 9.41
N THR A 248 -9.15 -23.38 8.13
CA THR A 248 -8.47 -24.48 7.43
C THR A 248 -7.02 -24.63 7.84
N ALA A 249 -6.30 -23.52 8.07
CA ALA A 249 -4.93 -23.56 8.57
C ALA A 249 -4.89 -24.04 10.04
N GLY A 250 -5.81 -23.56 10.87
CA GLY A 250 -5.98 -24.00 12.25
C GLY A 250 -6.40 -25.46 12.34
N ALA A 251 -7.33 -25.93 11.50
CA ALA A 251 -7.74 -27.34 11.46
C ALA A 251 -6.61 -28.25 10.93
N ALA A 252 -5.84 -27.82 9.92
CA ALA A 252 -4.68 -28.59 9.45
C ALA A 252 -3.58 -28.68 10.53
N ALA A 253 -3.29 -27.58 11.22
CA ALA A 253 -2.37 -27.58 12.35
C ALA A 253 -2.90 -28.43 13.52
N PHE A 254 -4.19 -28.36 13.83
CA PHE A 254 -4.82 -29.13 14.90
C PHE A 254 -4.88 -30.63 14.56
N VAL A 255 -5.14 -31.00 13.31
CA VAL A 255 -5.10 -32.40 12.84
C VAL A 255 -3.66 -32.92 12.81
N LEU A 256 -2.67 -32.11 12.47
CA LEU A 256 -1.25 -32.47 12.59
C LEU A 256 -0.83 -32.66 14.05
N VAL A 257 -1.29 -31.80 14.96
CA VAL A 257 -1.00 -31.89 16.40
C VAL A 257 -1.74 -33.07 17.04
N LEU A 258 -3.01 -33.31 16.72
CA LEU A 258 -3.74 -34.50 17.20
C LEU A 258 -3.20 -35.79 16.59
N GLY A 259 -2.82 -35.77 15.31
CA GLY A 259 -2.18 -36.90 14.63
C GLY A 259 -0.85 -37.26 15.31
N ALA A 260 -0.04 -36.26 15.64
CA ALA A 260 1.20 -36.46 16.39
C ALA A 260 0.94 -36.97 17.83
N ALA A 261 -0.07 -36.44 18.53
CA ALA A 261 -0.41 -36.86 19.89
C ALA A 261 -0.95 -38.31 19.95
N THR A 262 -1.76 -38.72 18.97
CA THR A 262 -2.30 -40.09 18.89
C THR A 262 -1.26 -41.11 18.44
N ALA A 263 -0.30 -40.72 17.60
CA ALA A 263 0.84 -41.57 17.22
C ALA A 263 1.85 -41.79 18.36
N LEU A 264 1.94 -40.86 19.32
CA LEU A 264 2.87 -40.94 20.46
C LEU A 264 2.31 -41.71 21.68
N ALA A 265 0.98 -41.93 21.76
CA ALA A 265 0.33 -42.66 22.83
C ALA A 265 0.91 -44.08 23.12
N PRO A 266 1.24 -44.93 22.12
CA PRO A 266 1.86 -46.23 22.38
C PRO A 266 3.35 -46.18 22.76
N VAL A 267 4.03 -45.04 22.54
CA VAL A 267 5.45 -44.86 22.88
C VAL A 267 5.62 -44.44 24.34
N VAL A 268 4.73 -43.57 24.83
CA VAL A 268 4.71 -43.12 26.24
C VAL A 268 4.30 -44.25 27.18
N SER A 269 3.34 -45.10 26.78
CA SER A 269 2.95 -46.27 27.58
C SER A 269 4.04 -47.34 27.68
N ARG A 270 4.90 -47.48 26.64
CA ARG A 270 6.08 -48.36 26.70
C ARG A 270 7.22 -47.78 27.54
N ALA A 271 7.44 -46.46 27.52
CA ALA A 271 8.45 -45.82 28.37
C ALA A 271 8.10 -45.93 29.86
N GLN A 272 6.81 -45.85 30.22
CA GLN A 272 6.34 -46.04 31.59
C GLN A 272 6.41 -47.50 32.09
N GLN A 273 6.34 -48.49 31.18
CA GLN A 273 6.52 -49.90 31.52
C GLN A 273 7.99 -50.30 31.75
N VAL A 274 8.95 -49.55 31.21
CA VAL A 274 10.39 -49.83 31.40
C VAL A 274 10.97 -49.05 32.61
N GLY A 275 10.32 -47.97 33.05
CA GLY A 275 10.79 -47.12 34.15
C GLY A 275 10.42 -47.57 35.57
N THR A 276 9.64 -48.64 35.76
CA THR A 276 9.14 -49.05 37.09
C THR A 276 9.89 -50.23 37.73
N SER A 277 10.99 -50.70 37.15
CA SER A 277 11.81 -51.79 37.69
C SER A 277 13.29 -51.42 37.84
N SER A 278 13.58 -50.31 38.52
CA SER A 278 14.90 -50.03 39.13
C SER A 278 14.79 -48.94 40.20
N ALA A 279 14.53 -49.36 41.44
CA ALA A 279 14.76 -48.63 42.69
C ALA A 279 15.86 -49.46 43.41
N LEU A 280 16.88 -48.99 44.13
CA LEU A 280 17.14 -47.85 45.02
C LEU A 280 18.66 -47.84 45.31
N GLY A 281 19.22 -46.72 45.76
CA GLY A 281 20.42 -46.76 46.60
C GLY A 281 21.18 -45.46 46.80
N LEU A 282 20.73 -44.67 47.80
CA LEU A 282 21.55 -43.83 48.71
C LEU A 282 22.36 -42.68 48.05
N GLY A 283 22.45 -41.47 48.58
CA GLY A 283 22.10 -40.90 49.87
C GLY A 283 22.63 -39.46 49.88
N LEU A 284 21.85 -38.61 50.53
CA LEU A 284 22.02 -37.17 50.73
C LEU A 284 23.17 -36.88 51.72
N GLN A 285 24.01 -35.86 51.46
CA GLN A 285 24.66 -34.92 52.39
C GLN A 285 25.81 -34.20 51.63
N ASP A 286 25.77 -32.90 51.35
CA ASP A 286 25.91 -31.71 52.23
C ASP A 286 27.31 -31.07 52.03
N LEU A 287 27.33 -29.74 52.17
CA LEU A 287 28.47 -28.82 52.34
C LEU A 287 29.15 -28.17 51.11
N GLY A 288 29.00 -26.84 51.03
CA GLY A 288 30.15 -25.93 51.07
C GLY A 288 30.56 -25.23 49.77
N ALA A 289 30.23 -23.95 49.66
CA ALA A 289 30.93 -22.96 48.81
C ALA A 289 32.31 -22.59 49.42
N PRO A 290 33.08 -21.63 48.89
CA PRO A 290 33.51 -21.32 47.51
C PRO A 290 35.06 -21.33 47.39
N GLY A 291 35.63 -21.14 46.19
CA GLY A 291 37.07 -20.96 46.05
C GLY A 291 37.50 -20.35 44.72
N ASP A 292 38.05 -19.13 44.83
CA ASP A 292 38.87 -18.44 43.83
C ASP A 292 40.01 -19.32 43.30
N GLN A 293 40.41 -19.16 42.03
CA GLN A 293 41.82 -19.01 41.62
C GLN A 293 41.94 -18.31 40.25
N ALA A 294 42.86 -17.35 40.22
CA ALA A 294 43.36 -16.62 39.07
C ALA A 294 44.58 -17.31 38.43
N SER A 295 45.04 -16.73 37.31
CA SER A 295 46.28 -17.02 36.53
C SER A 295 46.24 -18.32 35.71
N SER A 296 46.78 -18.46 34.50
CA SER A 296 47.86 -17.81 33.75
C SER A 296 47.66 -18.17 32.26
N GLY A 297 47.85 -17.29 31.27
CA GLY A 297 49.16 -17.04 30.66
C GLY A 297 49.69 -18.23 29.86
N VAL A 298 49.47 -18.29 28.54
CA VAL A 298 50.28 -19.05 27.57
C VAL A 298 50.34 -18.32 26.22
N ASP A 299 51.57 -18.02 25.81
CA ASP A 299 52.00 -17.49 24.53
C ASP A 299 51.88 -18.50 23.38
N GLY A 300 51.69 -17.96 22.18
CA GLY A 300 52.38 -18.42 20.97
C GLY A 300 51.74 -19.54 20.17
N SER A 301 51.43 -19.26 18.91
CA SER A 301 51.83 -20.11 17.77
C SER A 301 51.52 -19.41 16.44
N ASP A 302 52.59 -19.16 15.70
CA ASP A 302 52.61 -18.76 14.31
C ASP A 302 51.93 -19.83 13.43
N GLY A 303 50.94 -19.41 12.65
CA GLY A 303 50.21 -20.25 11.71
C GLY A 303 50.14 -19.59 10.34
N SER A 304 51.23 -19.70 9.59
CA SER A 304 51.26 -19.40 8.16
C SER A 304 50.38 -20.40 7.41
N GLY A 305 49.24 -19.93 6.90
CA GLY A 305 48.33 -20.73 6.09
C GLY A 305 47.80 -19.92 4.93
N SER A 306 48.51 -19.97 3.80
CA SER A 306 47.98 -19.57 2.49
C SER A 306 46.74 -20.40 2.19
N SER A 307 45.63 -19.73 1.97
CA SER A 307 44.42 -20.31 1.40
C SER A 307 43.89 -19.28 0.42
N ASP A 308 44.12 -19.55 -0.86
CA ASP A 308 43.46 -18.89 -1.99
C ASP A 308 41.96 -19.19 -1.91
N GLY A 309 41.27 -18.42 -1.07
CA GLY A 309 39.83 -18.36 -1.02
C GLY A 309 39.35 -17.40 -2.09
N SER A 310 39.09 -17.92 -3.29
CA SER A 310 38.16 -17.31 -4.24
C SER A 310 36.75 -17.31 -3.62
N GLY A 311 36.54 -16.43 -2.64
CA GLY A 311 35.23 -16.09 -2.14
C GLY A 311 34.52 -15.33 -3.25
N SER A 312 33.57 -15.99 -3.91
CA SER A 312 32.51 -15.27 -4.61
C SER A 312 31.82 -14.37 -3.60
N ALA A 313 32.23 -13.11 -3.61
CA ALA A 313 31.56 -12.03 -2.93
C ALA A 313 30.23 -11.79 -3.64
N ASP A 314 29.25 -12.65 -3.36
CA ASP A 314 27.84 -12.31 -3.52
C ASP A 314 27.42 -11.38 -2.37
N GLY A 315 28.28 -10.39 -2.06
CA GLY A 315 27.98 -9.27 -1.21
C GLY A 315 26.97 -8.43 -1.96
N SER A 316 25.70 -8.81 -1.82
CA SER A 316 24.59 -7.91 -2.05
C SER A 316 24.93 -6.67 -1.22
N ALA A 317 25.41 -5.62 -1.89
CA ALA A 317 25.73 -4.36 -1.25
C ALA A 317 24.42 -3.90 -0.58
N ASP A 318 24.30 -4.18 0.70
CA ASP A 318 23.14 -3.77 1.47
C ASP A 318 23.11 -2.25 1.34
N SER A 319 22.03 -1.75 0.76
CA SER A 319 21.76 -0.33 0.55
C SER A 319 21.58 0.44 1.88
N SER A 320 22.08 -0.11 2.98
CA SER A 320 22.03 0.39 4.35
C SER A 320 23.33 1.05 4.80
N ALA A 321 24.42 0.92 4.03
CA ALA A 321 25.66 1.62 4.35
C ALA A 321 25.42 3.14 4.37
N PRO A 322 25.77 3.84 5.46
CA PRO A 322 25.54 5.27 5.55
C PRO A 322 26.40 6.01 4.52
N TRP A 323 25.81 7.00 3.85
CA TRP A 323 26.57 7.94 3.04
C TRP A 323 27.24 8.96 3.96
N VAL A 324 28.48 9.32 3.65
CA VAL A 324 29.26 10.32 4.37
C VAL A 324 29.86 11.27 3.33
N SER A 325 29.78 12.58 3.57
CA SER A 325 30.40 13.56 2.67
C SER A 325 31.92 13.42 2.66
N ASP A 326 32.57 13.86 1.58
CA ASP A 326 34.04 13.74 1.41
C ASP A 326 34.84 14.41 2.54
N ASP A 327 34.28 15.45 3.15
CA ASP A 327 34.85 16.18 4.29
C ASP A 327 34.41 15.63 5.67
N GLY A 328 33.54 14.62 5.70
CA GLY A 328 32.97 14.05 6.91
C GLY A 328 31.95 14.95 7.64
N ALA A 329 31.63 16.12 7.09
CA ALA A 329 30.73 17.10 7.72
C ALA A 329 29.26 16.66 7.74
N PHE A 330 28.89 15.71 6.89
CA PHE A 330 27.53 15.17 6.81
C PHE A 330 27.54 13.65 6.79
N ARG A 331 26.51 13.08 7.42
CA ARG A 331 26.19 11.66 7.38
C ARG A 331 24.71 11.48 7.09
N ALA A 332 24.38 10.65 6.12
CA ALA A 332 23.01 10.26 5.81
C ALA A 332 22.88 8.73 5.97
N THR A 333 21.95 8.31 6.82
CA THR A 333 21.67 6.89 7.08
C THR A 333 20.25 6.56 6.64
N PHE A 334 20.06 5.49 5.89
CA PHE A 334 18.73 5.07 5.47
C PHE A 334 17.90 4.62 6.68
N VAL A 335 16.63 5.02 6.74
CA VAL A 335 15.71 4.66 7.82
C VAL A 335 15.12 3.28 7.51
N THR A 336 15.59 2.25 8.22
CA THR A 336 15.22 0.85 7.98
C THR A 336 14.31 0.24 9.04
N ALA A 337 14.23 0.84 10.23
CA ALA A 337 13.39 0.31 11.29
C ALA A 337 11.91 0.56 10.94
N ASP A 338 11.06 -0.46 11.09
CA ASP A 338 9.65 -0.40 10.68
C ASP A 338 8.90 0.75 11.39
N ASP A 339 9.16 0.97 12.68
CA ASP A 339 8.51 2.04 13.46
C ASP A 339 8.95 3.43 12.98
N ASP A 340 10.26 3.65 12.81
CA ASP A 340 10.82 4.90 12.26
C ASP A 340 10.32 5.18 10.83
N TRP A 341 10.20 4.12 10.03
CA TRP A 341 9.70 4.21 8.65
C TRP A 341 8.21 4.55 8.63
N ASN A 342 7.40 3.92 9.48
CA ASN A 342 5.97 4.25 9.61
C ASN A 342 5.77 5.69 10.10
N ALA A 343 6.58 6.16 11.05
CA ALA A 343 6.55 7.53 11.54
C ALA A 343 6.96 8.57 10.50
N THR A 344 7.66 8.17 9.44
CA THR A 344 8.16 9.08 8.39
C THR A 344 7.35 8.87 7.11
N CYS A 345 7.70 7.84 6.34
CA CYS A 345 7.08 7.49 5.08
C CYS A 345 5.61 7.07 5.18
N GLY A 346 5.20 6.51 6.33
CA GLY A 346 3.81 6.09 6.53
C GLY A 346 2.78 7.22 6.49
N THR A 347 3.22 8.46 6.68
CA THR A 347 2.36 9.66 6.68
C THR A 347 2.11 10.26 5.30
N ILE A 348 2.81 9.74 4.29
CA ILE A 348 2.63 10.14 2.90
C ILE A 348 1.63 9.15 2.29
N ASP A 349 0.60 9.67 1.63
CA ASP A 349 -0.54 8.89 1.07
C ASP A 349 -0.10 7.84 0.00
N THR A 350 1.19 7.82 -0.37
CA THR A 350 1.81 6.90 -1.33
C THR A 350 2.92 6.06 -0.69
N THR A 351 2.60 5.36 0.40
CA THR A 351 3.56 4.60 1.23
C THR A 351 4.43 3.59 0.46
N ASP A 352 3.97 3.08 -0.69
CA ASP A 352 4.65 2.00 -1.41
C ASP A 352 5.94 2.39 -2.14
N ASP A 353 6.22 3.68 -2.29
CA ASP A 353 7.36 4.20 -3.07
C ASP A 353 8.12 5.29 -2.28
N CYS A 354 8.11 5.24 -0.94
CA CYS A 354 8.78 6.23 -0.10
C CYS A 354 10.14 5.76 0.42
N TRP A 355 11.12 6.66 0.32
CA TRP A 355 12.48 6.52 0.83
C TRP A 355 12.71 7.53 1.93
N ALA A 356 13.36 7.13 3.02
CA ALA A 356 13.66 8.03 4.14
C ALA A 356 15.13 7.92 4.55
N TRP A 357 15.78 9.08 4.79
CA TRP A 357 17.14 9.16 5.30
C TRP A 357 17.20 10.07 6.52
N SER A 358 17.85 9.62 7.59
CA SER A 358 18.26 10.45 8.71
C SER A 358 19.61 11.09 8.40
N ILE A 359 19.64 12.42 8.38
CA ILE A 359 20.76 13.26 8.00
C ILE A 359 21.22 14.03 9.24
N THR A 360 22.51 13.90 9.57
CA THR A 360 23.19 14.69 10.60
C THR A 360 24.37 15.42 9.98
N GLY A 361 24.64 16.65 10.42
CA GLY A 361 25.85 17.35 10.02
C GLY A 361 26.06 18.65 10.77
N ASP A 362 27.20 19.29 10.51
CA ASP A 362 27.65 20.50 11.23
C ASP A 362 27.09 21.81 10.64
N CYS A 363 26.25 21.70 9.61
CA CYS A 363 25.61 22.85 8.99
C CYS A 363 24.49 23.40 9.88
N SER A 364 24.53 24.69 10.21
CA SER A 364 23.39 25.41 10.76
C SER A 364 22.83 26.35 9.70
N GLY A 365 21.66 26.02 9.18
CA GLY A 365 20.96 26.81 8.16
C GLY A 365 20.54 25.98 6.95
N THR A 366 20.35 26.65 5.81
CA THR A 366 19.88 26.03 4.58
C THR A 366 20.96 25.16 3.92
N ALA A 367 20.55 23.99 3.44
CA ALA A 367 21.38 23.05 2.69
C ALA A 367 20.65 22.53 1.45
N LYS A 368 21.43 22.18 0.42
CA LYS A 368 21.00 21.37 -0.73
C LYS A 368 21.26 19.90 -0.43
N VAL A 369 20.24 19.06 -0.48
CA VAL A 369 20.38 17.60 -0.45
C VAL A 369 20.05 17.05 -1.83
N THR A 370 20.98 16.31 -2.42
CA THR A 370 20.80 15.63 -3.72
C THR A 370 20.60 14.14 -3.49
N VAL A 371 19.52 13.62 -4.06
CA VAL A 371 19.15 12.21 -4.01
C VAL A 371 19.15 11.65 -5.42
N ASP A 372 19.89 10.58 -5.62
CA ASP A 372 19.95 9.84 -6.88
C ASP A 372 19.13 8.56 -6.77
N PHE A 373 18.33 8.30 -7.81
CA PHE A 373 17.50 7.11 -7.94
C PHE A 373 17.99 6.28 -9.13
N SER A 374 18.07 4.97 -8.97
CA SER A 374 18.61 4.07 -9.99
C SER A 374 17.95 2.68 -9.97
N ALA A 375 18.11 1.94 -11.07
CA ALA A 375 17.61 0.56 -11.16
C ALA A 375 18.51 -0.47 -10.44
N SER A 376 19.72 -0.08 -10.01
CA SER A 376 20.68 -0.94 -9.32
C SER A 376 21.59 -0.11 -8.42
N ALA A 377 22.09 -0.66 -7.31
CA ALA A 377 22.97 0.05 -6.37
C ALA A 377 24.17 0.75 -7.04
N GLU A 378 24.82 0.09 -8.00
CA GLU A 378 25.97 0.62 -8.76
C GLU A 378 25.56 1.23 -10.11
N GLY A 379 24.26 1.29 -10.39
CA GLY A 379 23.72 1.80 -11.64
C GLY A 379 23.83 3.31 -11.73
N ARG A 380 23.88 3.83 -12.96
CA ARG A 380 23.71 5.28 -13.18
C ARG A 380 22.34 5.72 -12.66
N ALA A 381 22.30 6.91 -12.06
CA ALA A 381 21.06 7.54 -11.69
C ALA A 381 20.16 7.70 -12.93
N THR A 382 18.94 7.16 -12.85
CA THR A 382 17.88 7.37 -13.84
C THR A 382 17.12 8.65 -13.55
N ARG A 383 17.14 9.10 -12.30
CA ARG A 383 16.54 10.35 -11.83
C ARG A 383 17.38 10.92 -10.69
N THR A 384 17.54 12.23 -10.69
CA THR A 384 18.22 12.98 -9.63
C THR A 384 17.28 14.08 -9.15
N VAL A 385 17.15 14.21 -7.84
CA VAL A 385 16.33 15.22 -7.17
C VAL A 385 17.21 16.04 -6.25
N THR A 386 16.96 17.35 -6.18
CA THR A 386 17.65 18.24 -5.25
C THR A 386 16.62 18.99 -4.42
N ARG A 387 16.81 19.00 -3.09
CA ARG A 387 15.94 19.70 -2.13
C ARG A 387 16.68 20.78 -1.38
N GLY A 388 16.00 21.91 -1.15
CA GLY A 388 16.42 22.89 -0.17
C GLY A 388 15.80 22.57 1.18
N VAL A 389 16.62 22.29 2.19
CA VAL A 389 16.19 21.95 3.55
C VAL A 389 16.90 22.83 4.57
N MET A 390 16.33 23.00 5.76
CA MET A 390 17.03 23.61 6.90
C MET A 390 17.61 22.52 7.80
N ILE A 391 18.94 22.52 7.98
CA ILE A 391 19.63 21.62 8.91
C ILE A 391 19.99 22.41 10.16
N GLY A 392 19.60 21.88 11.32
CA GLY A 392 19.97 22.41 12.63
C GLY A 392 21.25 21.74 13.14
N SER A 393 22.17 22.52 13.72
CA SER A 393 23.35 21.96 14.38
C SER A 393 22.91 21.07 15.54
N GLY A 394 23.22 19.77 15.46
CA GLY A 394 22.88 18.79 16.50
C GLY A 394 21.42 18.29 16.47
N THR A 395 20.60 18.72 15.51
CA THR A 395 19.25 18.20 15.30
C THR A 395 19.23 17.42 13.99
N PRO A 396 19.01 16.09 14.01
CA PRO A 396 18.93 15.32 12.79
C PRO A 396 17.72 15.73 11.97
N LEU A 397 17.89 15.66 10.66
CA LEU A 397 16.85 15.89 9.68
C LEU A 397 16.49 14.57 9.01
N VAL A 398 15.22 14.19 9.05
CA VAL A 398 14.71 13.07 8.28
C VAL A 398 14.15 13.59 6.97
N LEU A 399 14.82 13.25 5.86
CA LEU A 399 14.35 13.56 4.50
C LEU A 399 13.56 12.37 3.96
N THR A 400 12.32 12.62 3.52
CA THR A 400 11.54 11.65 2.75
C THR A 400 11.49 12.03 1.28
N GLU A 401 11.54 11.04 0.39
CA GLU A 401 11.35 11.22 -1.05
C GLU A 401 10.51 10.11 -1.64
N LEU A 402 9.75 10.44 -2.69
CA LEU A 402 9.00 9.47 -3.47
C LEU A 402 9.81 8.98 -4.68
N GLY A 403 9.80 7.67 -4.91
CA GLY A 403 10.48 7.01 -6.03
C GLY A 403 10.14 5.53 -6.16
N ASN A 404 9.82 5.11 -7.38
CA ASN A 404 9.51 3.72 -7.73
C ASN A 404 10.72 2.94 -8.25
N GLU A 405 11.90 3.56 -8.22
CA GLU A 405 13.17 2.93 -8.56
C GLU A 405 13.55 1.85 -7.53
N ASP A 406 14.41 0.89 -7.91
CA ASP A 406 14.82 -0.19 -7.00
C ASP A 406 15.83 0.29 -5.94
N TYR A 407 16.49 1.42 -6.20
CA TYR A 407 17.51 2.02 -5.34
C TYR A 407 17.38 3.55 -5.32
N ALA A 408 17.57 4.13 -4.14
CA ALA A 408 17.77 5.55 -3.96
C ALA A 408 18.87 5.81 -2.92
N GLY A 409 19.62 6.89 -3.08
CA GLY A 409 20.65 7.27 -2.13
C GLY A 409 20.94 8.76 -2.15
N VAL A 410 21.27 9.31 -0.99
CA VAL A 410 21.84 10.67 -0.90
C VAL A 410 23.23 10.64 -1.51
N SER A 411 23.47 11.47 -2.52
CA SER A 411 24.76 11.53 -3.22
C SER A 411 25.56 12.78 -2.91
N LYS A 412 24.89 13.86 -2.48
CA LYS A 412 25.55 15.13 -2.14
C LYS A 412 24.73 15.95 -1.16
N ILE A 413 25.41 16.54 -0.18
CA ILE A 413 24.86 17.58 0.70
C ILE A 413 25.80 18.78 0.68
N THR A 414 25.26 19.98 0.48
CA THR A 414 26.04 21.23 0.53
C THR A 414 25.30 22.31 1.31
N CYS A 415 25.95 22.90 2.31
CA CYS A 415 25.47 24.14 2.93
C CYS A 415 25.38 25.23 1.88
N ASP A 416 24.19 25.81 1.70
CA ASP A 416 23.98 26.90 0.77
C ASP A 416 22.79 27.74 1.26
N PRO A 417 23.03 28.99 1.70
CA PRO A 417 21.98 29.84 2.26
C PRO A 417 20.98 30.35 1.20
N ALA A 418 21.22 30.13 -0.10
CA ALA A 418 20.43 30.73 -1.19
C ALA A 418 19.42 29.77 -1.85
N VAL A 419 19.13 28.62 -1.24
CA VAL A 419 18.49 27.49 -1.94
C VAL A 419 16.98 27.49 -1.81
N ALA A 420 16.48 27.71 -0.61
CA ALA A 420 15.06 27.66 -0.35
C ALA A 420 14.45 29.00 -0.74
N THR A 421 13.52 28.98 -1.70
CA THR A 421 12.60 30.11 -1.89
C THR A 421 11.35 29.79 -1.07
N PRO A 422 11.12 30.49 0.06
CA PRO A 422 9.93 30.25 0.86
C PRO A 422 8.67 30.49 0.02
N VAL A 423 7.69 29.61 0.17
CA VAL A 423 6.38 29.75 -0.46
C VAL A 423 5.45 30.41 0.53
N GLY A 424 4.79 31.50 0.12
CA GLY A 424 3.68 32.05 0.91
C GLY A 424 2.59 31.00 1.06
N ILE A 425 2.21 30.67 2.30
CA ILE A 425 1.15 29.71 2.60
C ILE A 425 0.17 30.29 3.61
N THR A 426 -1.11 29.95 3.45
CA THR A 426 -2.05 29.93 4.57
C THR A 426 -2.05 28.54 5.16
N LYS A 427 -1.90 28.41 6.48
CA LYS A 427 -1.93 27.11 7.17
C LYS A 427 -2.95 27.10 8.30
N THR A 428 -3.65 25.98 8.44
CA THR A 428 -4.58 25.72 9.54
C THR A 428 -4.26 24.34 10.13
N SER A 429 -4.09 24.26 11.44
CA SER A 429 -3.91 22.97 12.12
C SER A 429 -5.15 22.10 11.93
N ILE A 430 -4.96 20.81 11.68
CA ILE A 430 -6.03 19.82 11.57
C ILE A 430 -6.22 19.22 12.95
N ASP A 431 -7.38 19.45 13.55
CA ASP A 431 -7.75 18.80 14.81
C ASP A 431 -7.95 17.29 14.56
N PRO A 432 -7.12 16.43 15.17
CA PRO A 432 -7.22 15.00 15.02
C PRO A 432 -8.59 14.46 15.48
N ASP A 433 -9.12 15.00 16.57
CA ASP A 433 -10.38 14.53 17.17
C ASP A 433 -11.62 15.13 16.49
N GLY A 434 -11.41 16.03 15.53
CA GLY A 434 -12.47 16.68 14.78
C GLY A 434 -13.26 15.69 13.92
N ALA A 435 -14.56 15.55 14.19
CA ALA A 435 -15.46 14.66 13.44
C ALA A 435 -15.49 14.92 11.92
N ALA A 436 -15.11 16.13 11.48
CA ALA A 436 -15.00 16.50 10.07
C ALA A 436 -13.79 15.86 9.36
N ASN A 437 -12.82 15.33 10.11
CA ASN A 437 -11.57 14.76 9.59
C ASN A 437 -11.51 13.23 9.75
N ALA A 438 -12.59 12.59 10.21
CA ALA A 438 -12.65 11.14 10.38
C ALA A 438 -12.55 10.43 9.00
N GLY A 439 -11.33 10.00 8.65
CA GLY A 439 -11.02 9.26 7.42
C GLY A 439 -10.09 9.98 6.43
N SER A 440 -9.62 11.19 6.73
CA SER A 440 -8.58 11.87 5.92
C SER A 440 -7.15 11.60 6.41
N TRP A 441 -7.00 10.71 7.38
CA TRP A 441 -5.72 10.40 8.00
C TRP A 441 -4.96 9.37 7.19
N PRO A 442 -3.65 9.56 6.97
CA PRO A 442 -2.79 8.47 6.54
C PRO A 442 -2.89 7.29 7.51
N ASP A 443 -2.94 6.06 6.98
CA ASP A 443 -3.12 4.84 7.80
C ASP A 443 -2.05 4.72 8.90
N ALA A 444 -0.82 5.17 8.65
CA ALA A 444 0.25 5.09 9.65
C ALA A 444 0.03 6.00 10.86
N CYS A 445 -0.80 7.03 10.73
CA CYS A 445 -1.09 7.93 11.84
C CYS A 445 -1.89 7.27 12.96
N TYR A 446 -2.60 6.17 12.68
CA TYR A 446 -3.29 5.40 13.71
C TYR A 446 -2.34 4.68 14.66
N ASP A 447 -1.16 4.30 14.18
CA ASP A 447 -0.19 3.53 14.96
C ASP A 447 0.93 4.41 15.50
N ALA A 448 1.45 5.36 14.71
CA ALA A 448 2.60 6.20 15.05
C ALA A 448 2.23 7.59 15.59
N GLY A 449 0.96 7.98 15.53
CA GLY A 449 0.53 9.36 15.79
C GLY A 449 0.95 10.33 14.67
N CYS A 450 0.14 11.36 14.45
CA CYS A 450 0.48 12.44 13.53
C CYS A 450 -0.04 13.80 14.00
N ALA A 451 0.66 14.85 13.59
CA ALA A 451 0.16 16.21 13.55
C ALA A 451 -0.10 16.61 12.08
N GLY A 452 -1.27 17.21 11.81
CA GLY A 452 -1.69 17.57 10.45
C GLY A 452 -1.88 19.08 10.28
N TRP A 453 -1.59 19.57 9.08
CA TRP A 453 -1.90 20.94 8.66
C TRP A 453 -2.53 20.94 7.28
N ARG A 454 -3.56 21.76 7.11
CA ARG A 454 -4.07 22.14 5.80
C ARG A 454 -3.30 23.35 5.32
N VAL A 455 -2.51 23.20 4.26
CA VAL A 455 -1.74 24.28 3.64
C VAL A 455 -2.38 24.71 2.32
N THR A 456 -2.50 26.01 2.08
CA THR A 456 -2.93 26.57 0.80
C THR A 456 -1.82 27.49 0.29
N PRO A 457 -1.09 27.10 -0.77
CA PRO A 457 0.04 27.86 -1.29
C PRO A 457 -0.43 29.04 -2.13
N GLU A 458 0.34 30.13 -2.14
CA GLU A 458 0.10 31.30 -2.99
C GLU A 458 0.59 31.10 -4.44
N ALA A 459 1.50 30.15 -4.66
CA ALA A 459 2.10 29.84 -5.95
C ALA A 459 2.18 28.33 -6.21
N ASP A 460 2.28 27.94 -7.48
CA ASP A 460 2.52 26.55 -7.86
C ASP A 460 3.94 26.14 -7.47
N CYS A 461 4.05 24.95 -6.87
CA CYS A 461 5.30 24.36 -6.44
C CYS A 461 5.28 22.85 -6.71
N PRO A 462 5.67 22.39 -7.92
CA PRO A 462 5.55 20.98 -8.29
C PRO A 462 6.41 20.05 -7.44
N ALA A 463 7.38 20.61 -6.72
CA ALA A 463 8.41 19.88 -5.99
C ALA A 463 8.62 20.52 -4.60
N ALA A 464 7.53 20.81 -3.88
CA ALA A 464 7.62 21.50 -2.60
C ALA A 464 8.24 20.63 -1.51
N THR A 465 9.00 21.28 -0.65
CA THR A 465 9.57 20.73 0.57
C THR A 465 8.79 21.32 1.75
N VAL A 466 8.12 20.46 2.51
CA VAL A 466 7.40 20.84 3.73
C VAL A 466 8.21 20.33 4.90
N GLN A 467 8.74 21.25 5.70
CA GLN A 467 9.60 20.93 6.83
C GLN A 467 8.87 21.15 8.16
N PHE A 468 8.96 20.15 9.02
CA PHE A 468 8.43 20.13 10.37
C PHE A 468 9.55 20.00 11.40
N SER A 469 9.35 20.56 12.58
CA SER A 469 10.10 20.23 13.79
C SER A 469 9.23 19.32 14.66
N VAL A 470 9.70 18.10 14.94
CA VAL A 470 9.01 17.11 15.77
C VAL A 470 9.72 17.01 17.12
N ARG A 471 8.95 17.13 18.21
CA ARG A 471 9.40 17.15 19.61
C ARG A 471 8.96 15.91 20.40
N ASP A 472 8.75 14.82 19.68
CA ASP A 472 8.43 13.52 20.25
C ASP A 472 9.36 12.44 19.69
N GLU A 473 9.46 11.33 20.42
CA GLU A 473 10.25 10.17 20.01
C GLU A 473 9.37 9.25 19.15
N ALA A 474 9.90 8.83 18.00
CA ALA A 474 9.20 7.92 17.10
C ALA A 474 10.12 6.78 16.69
N GLY A 475 9.95 5.62 17.33
CA GLY A 475 10.87 4.50 17.21
C GLY A 475 12.27 4.88 17.73
N HIS A 476 13.27 4.86 16.85
CA HIS A 476 14.65 5.26 17.15
C HIS A 476 14.99 6.68 16.65
N LEU A 477 14.01 7.41 16.10
CA LEU A 477 14.20 8.80 15.73
C LEU A 477 14.36 9.65 17.01
N PRO A 478 15.43 10.44 17.12
CA PRO A 478 15.71 11.18 18.34
C PRO A 478 14.78 12.38 18.51
N ASN A 479 14.65 12.84 19.74
CA ASN A 479 13.89 14.02 20.10
C ASN A 479 14.83 15.17 20.52
N PRO A 480 14.77 16.35 19.88
CA PRO A 480 13.96 16.69 18.71
C PRO A 480 14.60 16.24 17.39
N HIS A 481 13.79 16.15 16.34
CA HIS A 481 14.25 15.99 14.96
C HIS A 481 13.45 16.87 14.00
N ALA A 482 14.03 17.18 12.84
CA ALA A 482 13.30 17.77 11.73
C ALA A 482 12.77 16.67 10.81
N LEU A 483 11.57 16.82 10.27
CA LEU A 483 10.99 15.92 9.27
C LEU A 483 10.69 16.72 8.00
N VAL A 484 11.14 16.22 6.87
CA VAL A 484 10.89 16.83 5.56
C VAL A 484 10.03 15.89 4.73
N VAL A 485 8.88 16.40 4.30
CA VAL A 485 7.93 15.73 3.40
C VAL A 485 7.89 16.45 2.07
N THR A 486 7.99 15.68 0.98
CA THR A 486 7.88 16.22 -0.39
C THR A 486 6.47 16.05 -0.92
N THR A 487 5.84 17.13 -1.37
CA THR A 487 4.50 17.07 -1.96
C THR A 487 4.34 18.14 -3.03
N PRO A 488 3.66 17.86 -4.16
CA PRO A 488 3.33 18.91 -5.12
C PRO A 488 2.26 19.84 -4.52
N LEU A 489 2.49 21.14 -4.64
CA LEU A 489 1.57 22.17 -4.21
C LEU A 489 1.09 22.97 -5.43
N HIS A 490 -0.19 23.34 -5.42
CA HIS A 490 -0.82 24.11 -6.49
C HIS A 490 -1.46 25.37 -5.95
N ALA A 491 -1.23 26.51 -6.59
CA ALA A 491 -1.68 27.82 -6.14
C ALA A 491 -3.19 27.82 -5.81
N GLY A 492 -3.53 28.26 -4.61
CA GLY A 492 -4.90 28.36 -4.12
C GLY A 492 -5.60 27.02 -3.84
N LYS A 493 -4.95 25.87 -4.04
CA LYS A 493 -5.52 24.55 -3.74
C LYS A 493 -5.05 24.07 -2.36
N PRO A 494 -5.98 23.82 -1.41
CA PRO A 494 -5.61 23.29 -0.12
C PRO A 494 -5.07 21.85 -0.28
N VAL A 495 -4.00 21.55 0.45
CA VAL A 495 -3.38 20.23 0.57
C VAL A 495 -3.18 19.94 2.05
N ASP A 496 -3.54 18.74 2.48
CA ASP A 496 -3.29 18.29 3.84
C ASP A 496 -1.90 17.66 3.90
N VAL A 497 -1.07 18.11 4.83
CA VAL A 497 0.30 17.64 5.05
C VAL A 497 0.44 17.18 6.49
N TRP A 498 1.21 16.13 6.71
CA TRP A 498 1.27 15.42 7.98
C TRP A 498 2.72 15.25 8.43
N ALA A 499 2.95 15.41 9.72
CA ALA A 499 4.17 15.01 10.40
C ALA A 499 3.86 13.80 11.27
N GLY A 500 4.46 12.64 10.96
CA GLY A 500 4.28 11.44 11.76
C GLY A 500 5.21 11.38 12.95
N GLY A 501 4.92 10.44 13.85
CA GLY A 501 5.68 10.32 15.09
C GLY A 501 5.35 11.42 16.10
N ALA A 502 4.20 12.09 15.95
CA ALA A 502 3.72 13.13 16.86
C ALA A 502 2.42 12.65 17.51
N GLN A 503 2.41 12.48 18.83
CA GLN A 503 1.22 12.04 19.56
C GLN A 503 0.10 13.10 19.60
N SER A 504 0.46 14.38 19.46
CA SER A 504 -0.47 15.49 19.42
C SER A 504 -0.02 16.59 18.46
N ALA A 505 -0.93 17.53 18.14
CA ALA A 505 -0.61 18.69 17.31
C ALA A 505 0.42 19.65 17.95
N ASP A 506 0.65 19.56 19.26
CA ASP A 506 1.66 20.37 19.97
C ASP A 506 3.06 19.74 19.90
N ASP A 507 3.14 18.46 19.53
CA ASP A 507 4.39 17.70 19.42
C ASP A 507 5.10 17.89 18.08
N ALA A 508 4.48 18.60 17.14
CA ALA A 508 5.15 18.98 15.90
C ALA A 508 4.73 20.39 15.47
N THR A 509 5.64 21.11 14.80
CA THR A 509 5.37 22.40 14.19
C THR A 509 5.74 22.40 12.73
N LEU A 510 4.86 22.89 11.86
CA LEU A 510 5.21 23.20 10.47
C LEU A 510 6.05 24.48 10.45
N ASP A 511 7.34 24.34 10.17
CA ASP A 511 8.33 25.41 10.24
C ASP A 511 8.39 26.19 8.92
N GLU A 512 8.59 25.49 7.81
CA GLU A 512 8.79 26.10 6.49
C GLU A 512 8.16 25.26 5.36
N VAL A 513 7.70 25.96 4.32
CA VAL A 513 7.41 25.37 3.00
C VAL A 513 8.24 26.10 1.97
N SER A 514 9.05 25.36 1.20
CA SER A 514 9.93 25.91 0.19
C SER A 514 9.76 25.22 -1.16
N CYS A 515 10.09 25.94 -2.24
CA CYS A 515 10.24 25.36 -3.58
C CYS A 515 11.71 25.19 -3.93
N SER A 516 12.03 24.04 -4.54
CA SER A 516 13.35 23.69 -5.07
C SER A 516 13.32 23.48 -6.58
#